data_AF-A0A3M5J2C5-F1
#
_entry.id   AF-A0A3M5J2C5-F1
#
_cell.length_a   1.000
_cell.length_b   1.000
_cell.length_c   1.000
_cell.angle_alpha   90.00
_cell.angle_beta   90.00
_cell.angle_gamma   90.00
#
_symmetry.space_group_name_H-M   'P 1'
#
loop_
_entity.id
_entity.type
_entity.pdbx_description
1 polymer ?
#
loop_
_entity_poly.entity_id
_entity_poly.type
_entity_poly.pdbx_seq_one_letter_code
_entity_poly.pdbx_strand_id
1 'polypeptide(L)'
;MNFRLSLSGELPKPSVAALFTGVGLLRSEFVLRRHGASLQQLYVQEALTQYVAAVCERFAGKPVWYRFADLWADEAATLTNDKTYSVEQNPMLGIRGLRRARVDQEAFRLELEILGALGERFDNLHIIFPFIQDHAEFDYFASLLRKMQWPNRYGAMLEVPSALLEVEQLISSGASNLVFGLNDLSCLTLGQDRGTDAIKLHPALWRLINLAIADISGRCEYGVAGKLSSKILEKVEQETVDYISLHYGQLPELMNNPAFLEMEDVNLVTQIKRQTNLAKLSLKRET
;
A
#
# COMPACT_ATOMS: atom_id res chain seq x y z
N MET A 1 19.53 9.09 -4.90
CA MET A 1 18.27 8.31 -4.93
C MET A 1 17.44 8.70 -3.72
N ASN A 2 16.15 9.02 -3.89
CA ASN A 2 15.28 9.34 -2.76
C ASN A 2 14.64 8.07 -2.22
N PHE A 3 14.92 7.72 -0.97
CA PHE A 3 14.28 6.60 -0.30
C PHE A 3 13.13 7.08 0.58
N ARG A 4 12.03 6.32 0.56
CA ARG A 4 10.90 6.44 1.48
C ARG A 4 10.66 5.10 2.17
N LEU A 5 9.93 5.13 3.27
CA LEU A 5 9.55 3.91 3.99
C LEU A 5 8.19 3.38 3.56
N SER A 6 8.10 2.05 3.49
CA SER A 6 6.85 1.30 3.48
C SER A 6 6.62 0.71 4.88
N LEU A 7 5.62 1.23 5.59
CA LEU A 7 5.26 0.86 6.96
C LEU A 7 3.96 0.05 6.99
N SER A 8 3.80 -0.83 7.97
CA SER A 8 2.73 -1.83 8.10
C SER A 8 2.38 -2.06 9.59
N GLY A 9 2.38 -0.99 10.39
CA GLY A 9 2.17 -1.04 11.85
C GLY A 9 3.43 -0.77 12.66
N GLU A 10 4.61 -0.70 12.02
CA GLU A 10 5.85 -0.27 12.66
C GLU A 10 5.92 1.26 12.78
N LEU A 11 6.57 1.76 13.84
CA LEU A 11 6.88 3.18 14.05
C LEU A 11 8.41 3.38 14.20
N PRO A 12 9.12 3.75 13.13
CA PRO A 12 10.59 3.79 13.11
C PRO A 12 11.12 4.89 14.04
N LYS A 13 12.10 4.60 14.92
CA LYS A 13 12.79 5.60 15.79
C LYS A 13 13.20 6.87 15.01
N PRO A 14 13.26 8.05 15.65
CA PRO A 14 13.62 9.30 14.95
C PRO A 14 14.93 9.23 14.15
N SER A 15 15.94 8.52 14.67
CA SER A 15 17.22 8.28 13.98
C SER A 15 17.06 7.55 12.65
N VAL A 16 16.18 6.54 12.60
CA VAL A 16 15.86 5.81 11.36
C VAL A 16 15.00 6.68 10.44
N ALA A 17 13.96 7.32 10.97
CA ALA A 17 13.05 8.17 10.19
C ALA A 17 13.77 9.35 9.50
N ALA A 18 14.82 9.89 10.13
CA ALA A 18 15.62 10.98 9.58
C ALA A 18 16.32 10.62 8.27
N LEU A 19 16.64 9.33 8.04
CA LEU A 19 17.35 8.84 6.85
C LEU A 19 16.47 8.79 5.59
N PHE A 20 15.15 8.94 5.74
CA PHE A 20 14.19 8.81 4.65
C PHE A 20 13.51 10.14 4.33
N THR A 21 13.13 10.31 3.07
CA THR A 21 12.44 11.51 2.56
C THR A 21 10.94 11.53 2.85
N GLY A 22 10.40 10.47 3.47
CA GLY A 22 8.99 10.33 3.84
C GLY A 22 8.55 8.88 3.95
N VAL A 23 7.25 8.66 3.99
CA VAL A 23 6.61 7.34 3.94
C VAL A 23 5.91 7.22 2.59
N GLY A 24 6.44 6.34 1.74
CA GLY A 24 5.93 6.11 0.39
C GLY A 24 4.73 5.17 0.38
N LEU A 25 4.55 4.41 1.47
CA LEU A 25 3.40 3.53 1.64
C LEU A 25 3.14 3.21 3.12
N LEU A 26 1.99 3.60 3.66
CA LEU A 26 1.49 3.17 4.96
C LEU A 26 0.34 2.20 4.75
N ARG A 27 0.53 0.94 5.17
CA ARG A 27 -0.37 -0.19 4.88
C ARG A 27 -1.28 -0.45 6.07
N SER A 28 -2.50 0.06 6.00
CA SER A 28 -3.47 -0.03 7.10
C SER A 28 -3.94 -1.44 7.38
N GLU A 29 -3.92 -2.34 6.38
CA GLU A 29 -4.44 -3.70 6.54
C GLU A 29 -3.73 -4.50 7.65
N PHE A 30 -2.47 -4.17 7.95
CA PHE A 30 -1.71 -4.82 9.02
C PHE A 30 -2.13 -4.38 10.41
N VAL A 31 -2.66 -3.17 10.57
CA VAL A 31 -3.26 -2.71 11.83
C VAL A 31 -4.49 -3.56 12.13
N LEU A 32 -5.40 -3.68 11.16
CA LEU A 32 -6.61 -4.50 11.29
C LEU A 32 -6.26 -5.96 11.63
N ARG A 33 -5.31 -6.55 10.89
CA ARG A 33 -4.86 -7.94 11.11
C ARG A 33 -4.18 -8.17 12.45
N ARG A 34 -3.38 -7.21 12.92
CA ARG A 34 -2.74 -7.27 14.26
C ARG A 34 -3.79 -7.33 15.38
N HIS A 35 -4.90 -6.63 15.19
CA HIS A 35 -6.00 -6.57 16.15
C HIS A 35 -7.09 -7.63 15.94
N GLY A 36 -7.04 -8.40 14.85
CA GLY A 36 -7.96 -9.51 14.55
C GLY A 36 -9.42 -9.06 14.31
N ALA A 37 -9.64 -7.80 13.94
CA ALA A 37 -10.98 -7.25 13.78
C ALA A 37 -11.03 -6.18 12.69
N SER A 38 -12.23 -6.00 12.13
CA SER A 38 -12.51 -4.98 11.12
C SER A 38 -12.63 -3.58 11.75
N LEU A 39 -12.68 -2.55 10.90
CA LEU A 39 -12.92 -1.16 11.34
C LEU A 39 -14.30 -0.94 11.96
N GLN A 40 -15.23 -1.89 11.90
CA GLN A 40 -16.51 -1.78 12.61
C GLN A 40 -16.33 -1.84 14.15
N GLN A 41 -15.16 -2.24 14.64
CA GLN A 41 -14.81 -2.22 16.05
C GLN A 41 -14.10 -0.91 16.44
N LEU A 42 -14.65 -0.19 17.43
CA LEU A 42 -14.14 1.11 17.86
C LEU A 42 -12.66 1.08 18.25
N TYR A 43 -12.22 0.05 18.98
CA TYR A 43 -10.82 -0.06 19.39
C TYR A 43 -9.85 -0.21 18.21
N VAL A 44 -10.30 -0.74 17.07
CA VAL A 44 -9.51 -0.82 15.83
C VAL A 44 -9.44 0.54 15.14
N GLN A 45 -10.56 1.29 15.13
CA GLN A 45 -10.60 2.66 14.64
C GLN A 45 -9.63 3.56 15.43
N GLU A 46 -9.65 3.45 16.76
CA GLU A 46 -8.74 4.17 17.65
C GLU A 46 -7.27 3.79 17.40
N ALA A 47 -6.97 2.50 17.29
CA ALA A 47 -5.62 2.02 16.99
C ALA A 47 -5.10 2.53 15.64
N LEU A 48 -5.94 2.50 14.60
CA LEU A 48 -5.57 3.03 13.28
C LEU A 48 -5.35 4.54 13.33
N THR A 49 -6.26 5.27 13.98
CA THR A 49 -6.17 6.73 14.13
C THR A 49 -4.88 7.14 14.83
N GLN A 50 -4.58 6.51 15.97
CA GLN A 50 -3.36 6.76 16.74
C GLN A 50 -2.10 6.42 15.94
N TYR A 51 -2.11 5.29 15.23
CA TYR A 51 -0.97 4.88 14.40
C TYR A 51 -0.68 5.87 13.28
N VAL A 52 -1.70 6.25 12.50
CA VAL A 52 -1.52 7.19 11.38
C VAL A 52 -1.08 8.56 11.89
N ALA A 53 -1.68 9.07 12.97
CA ALA A 53 -1.26 10.33 13.59
C ALA A 53 0.21 10.29 14.04
N ALA A 54 0.62 9.23 14.75
CA ALA A 54 2.00 9.07 15.21
C ALA A 54 3.02 9.01 14.06
N VAL A 55 2.65 8.37 12.94
CA VAL A 55 3.50 8.38 11.74
C VAL A 55 3.54 9.78 11.10
N CYS A 56 2.42 10.48 10.98
CA CYS A 56 2.39 11.84 10.42
C CYS A 56 3.27 12.80 11.25
N GLU A 57 3.21 12.70 12.58
CA GLU A 57 4.05 13.47 13.50
C GLU A 57 5.54 13.09 13.37
N ARG A 58 5.86 11.79 13.28
CA ARG A 58 7.24 11.29 13.10
C ARG A 58 7.89 11.80 11.80
N PHE A 59 7.07 12.04 10.78
CA PHE A 59 7.47 12.50 9.46
C PHE A 59 6.98 13.92 9.17
N ALA A 60 6.82 14.77 10.18
CA ALA A 60 6.41 16.16 9.98
C ALA A 60 7.26 16.87 8.90
N GLY A 61 6.59 17.55 7.96
CA GLY A 61 7.21 18.19 6.79
C GLY A 61 7.64 17.23 5.67
N LYS A 62 7.45 15.92 5.81
CA LYS A 62 7.72 14.88 4.81
C LYS A 62 6.42 14.15 4.45
N PRO A 63 6.19 13.77 3.19
CA PRO A 63 4.94 13.14 2.77
C PRO A 63 4.74 11.77 3.42
N VAL A 64 3.50 11.50 3.83
CA VAL A 64 3.03 10.21 4.35
C VAL A 64 1.88 9.72 3.48
N TRP A 65 2.16 8.73 2.64
CA TRP A 65 1.18 8.16 1.73
C TRP A 65 0.46 6.97 2.36
N TYR A 66 -0.74 7.22 2.88
CA TYR A 66 -1.66 6.20 3.37
C TYR A 66 -2.29 5.43 2.22
N ARG A 67 -2.20 4.10 2.24
CA ARG A 67 -2.92 3.25 1.29
C ARG A 67 -4.11 2.62 1.99
N PHE A 68 -5.28 2.70 1.37
CA PHE A 68 -6.47 1.99 1.85
C PHE A 68 -6.20 0.50 2.06
N ALA A 69 -6.96 -0.11 2.96
CA ALA A 69 -6.78 -1.50 3.34
C ALA A 69 -6.92 -2.44 2.12
N ASP A 70 -5.83 -3.11 1.76
CA ASP A 70 -5.80 -4.12 0.71
C ASP A 70 -5.69 -5.51 1.32
N LEU A 71 -6.83 -5.98 1.84
CA LEU A 71 -7.02 -7.34 2.35
C LEU A 71 -7.55 -8.23 1.23
N TRP A 72 -7.04 -9.46 1.16
CA TRP A 72 -7.66 -10.50 0.34
C TRP A 72 -8.93 -11.01 1.05
N ALA A 73 -9.89 -11.56 0.30
CA ALA A 73 -11.13 -12.08 0.88
C ALA A 73 -10.89 -13.11 2.00
N ASP A 74 -9.89 -13.98 1.82
CA ASP A 74 -9.52 -14.98 2.82
C ASP A 74 -8.74 -14.40 4.02
N GLU A 75 -8.09 -13.23 3.89
CA GLU A 75 -7.50 -12.50 5.01
C GLU A 75 -8.58 -11.75 5.79
N ALA A 76 -9.50 -11.10 5.09
CA ALA A 76 -10.67 -10.45 5.67
C ALA A 76 -11.55 -11.43 6.46
N ALA A 77 -11.68 -12.67 5.98
CA ALA A 77 -12.37 -13.76 6.67
C ALA A 77 -11.89 -14.03 8.10
N THR A 78 -10.61 -13.74 8.37
CA THR A 78 -10.01 -13.95 9.70
C THR A 78 -10.31 -12.84 10.68
N LEU A 79 -10.90 -11.73 10.21
CA LEU A 79 -11.24 -10.59 11.04
C LEU A 79 -12.67 -10.73 11.57
N THR A 80 -12.83 -10.52 12.87
CA THR A 80 -14.17 -10.44 13.45
C THR A 80 -14.94 -9.24 12.88
N ASN A 81 -16.23 -9.44 12.63
CA ASN A 81 -17.15 -8.43 12.06
C ASN A 81 -16.75 -7.89 10.68
N ASP A 82 -16.14 -8.73 9.85
CA ASP A 82 -15.95 -8.44 8.43
C ASP A 82 -17.06 -9.12 7.61
N LYS A 83 -17.83 -8.33 6.86
CA LYS A 83 -19.00 -8.81 6.10
C LYS A 83 -18.64 -9.26 4.68
N THR A 84 -17.37 -9.16 4.28
CA THR A 84 -16.93 -9.45 2.90
C THR A 84 -16.59 -10.91 2.63
N TYR A 85 -16.86 -11.82 3.58
CA TYR A 85 -16.49 -13.22 3.39
C TYR A 85 -17.30 -13.87 2.27
N SER A 86 -16.62 -14.11 1.15
CA SER A 86 -17.02 -15.06 0.12
C SER A 86 -15.84 -15.98 -0.15
N VAL A 87 -16.09 -17.29 -0.23
CA VAL A 87 -15.06 -18.25 -0.63
C VAL A 87 -14.82 -18.06 -2.13
N GLU A 88 -13.78 -17.30 -2.46
CA GLU A 88 -13.36 -17.09 -3.84
C GLU A 88 -12.39 -18.19 -4.27
N GLN A 89 -12.54 -18.69 -5.49
CA GLN A 89 -11.60 -19.67 -6.05
C GLN A 89 -10.18 -19.11 -6.18
N ASN A 90 -10.06 -17.81 -6.45
CA ASN A 90 -8.78 -17.12 -6.55
C ASN A 90 -8.81 -15.77 -5.81
N PRO A 91 -8.43 -15.74 -4.52
CA PRO A 91 -8.40 -14.52 -3.72
C PRO A 91 -7.48 -13.41 -4.28
N MET A 92 -6.47 -13.75 -5.10
CA MET A 92 -5.57 -12.77 -5.70
C MET A 92 -6.29 -11.88 -6.73
N LEU A 93 -7.28 -12.44 -7.44
CA LEU A 93 -8.03 -11.78 -8.52
C LEU A 93 -9.42 -11.30 -8.10
N GLY A 94 -9.87 -11.67 -6.91
CA GLY A 94 -11.23 -11.41 -6.46
C GLY A 94 -11.43 -10.07 -5.74
N ILE A 95 -12.27 -10.08 -4.72
CA ILE A 95 -12.74 -8.91 -3.96
C ILE A 95 -11.66 -8.51 -2.94
N ARG A 96 -10.68 -7.73 -3.42
CA ARG A 96 -9.58 -7.14 -2.62
C ARG A 96 -9.34 -5.67 -2.97
N GLY A 97 -8.46 -5.00 -2.23
CA GLY A 97 -8.19 -3.57 -2.39
C GLY A 97 -9.48 -2.74 -2.33
N LEU A 98 -9.59 -1.73 -3.19
CA LEU A 98 -10.78 -0.87 -3.22
C LEU A 98 -12.04 -1.53 -3.78
N ARG A 99 -11.94 -2.68 -4.46
CA ARG A 99 -13.14 -3.44 -4.84
C ARG A 99 -13.94 -3.87 -3.62
N ARG A 100 -13.28 -4.08 -2.48
CA ARG A 100 -13.94 -4.37 -1.19
C ARG A 100 -14.84 -3.24 -0.72
N ALA A 101 -14.52 -1.99 -1.04
CA ALA A 101 -15.35 -0.84 -0.68
C ALA A 101 -16.75 -0.89 -1.30
N ARG A 102 -16.95 -1.68 -2.38
CA ARG A 102 -18.27 -1.90 -2.98
C ARG A 102 -19.11 -2.93 -2.22
N VAL A 103 -18.46 -3.82 -1.46
CA VAL A 103 -19.10 -4.93 -0.73
C VAL A 103 -19.29 -4.58 0.75
N ASP A 104 -18.26 -4.06 1.42
CA ASP A 104 -18.35 -3.54 2.80
C ASP A 104 -18.18 -2.03 2.79
N GLN A 105 -19.26 -1.37 2.40
CA GLN A 105 -19.36 0.08 2.36
C GLN A 105 -19.20 0.71 3.75
N GLU A 106 -19.57 -0.01 4.81
CA GLU A 106 -19.51 0.50 6.17
C GLU A 106 -18.08 0.57 6.68
N ALA A 107 -17.28 -0.48 6.50
CA ALA A 107 -15.86 -0.44 6.84
C ALA A 107 -15.12 0.65 6.03
N PHE A 108 -15.45 0.80 4.75
CA PHE A 108 -14.87 1.85 3.91
C PHE A 108 -15.28 3.26 4.35
N ARG A 109 -16.56 3.48 4.71
CA ARG A 109 -17.04 4.75 5.26
C ARG A 109 -16.29 5.12 6.54
N LEU A 110 -16.09 4.17 7.45
CA LEU A 110 -15.35 4.38 8.69
C LEU A 110 -13.87 4.71 8.42
N GLU A 111 -13.23 4.04 7.45
CA GLU A 111 -11.86 4.37 7.03
C GLU A 111 -11.78 5.80 6.47
N LEU A 112 -12.75 6.21 5.64
CA LEU A 112 -12.84 7.58 5.11
C LEU A 112 -13.05 8.63 6.21
N GLU A 113 -13.86 8.35 7.23
CA GLU A 113 -14.09 9.29 8.35
C GLU A 113 -12.83 9.51 9.18
N ILE A 114 -12.11 8.43 9.50
CA ILE A 114 -10.80 8.50 10.18
C ILE A 114 -9.84 9.34 9.35
N LEU A 115 -9.74 9.06 8.05
CA LEU A 115 -8.86 9.80 7.16
C LEU A 115 -9.26 11.27 7.06
N GLY A 116 -10.54 11.58 6.88
CA GLY A 116 -11.04 12.96 6.80
C GLY A 116 -10.63 13.79 8.01
N ALA A 117 -10.87 13.27 9.21
CA ALA A 117 -10.48 13.94 10.46
C ALA A 117 -8.95 14.11 10.61
N LEU A 118 -8.16 13.15 10.12
CA LEU A 118 -6.70 13.24 10.15
C LEU A 118 -6.15 14.17 9.06
N GLY A 119 -6.75 14.19 7.88
CA GLY A 119 -6.32 15.01 6.74
C GLY A 119 -6.44 16.50 7.02
N GLU A 120 -7.45 16.92 7.78
CA GLU A 120 -7.59 18.30 8.27
C GLU A 120 -6.49 18.70 9.26
N ARG A 121 -5.93 17.73 10.00
CA ARG A 121 -4.91 17.94 11.04
C ARG A 121 -3.48 17.83 10.51
N PHE A 122 -3.27 17.04 9.46
CA PHE A 122 -1.96 16.67 8.94
C PHE A 122 -1.89 16.95 7.44
N ASP A 123 -1.26 18.06 7.06
CA ASP A 123 -1.05 18.49 5.67
C ASP A 123 -0.15 17.53 4.87
N ASN A 124 0.67 16.75 5.58
CA ASN A 124 1.57 15.75 5.02
C ASN A 124 0.92 14.37 4.84
N LEU A 125 -0.34 14.17 5.26
CA LEU A 125 -1.07 12.92 5.04
C LEU A 125 -1.69 12.92 3.63
N HIS A 126 -1.36 11.93 2.84
CA HIS A 126 -1.84 11.76 1.46
C HIS A 126 -2.41 10.36 1.24
N ILE A 127 -3.17 10.18 0.16
CA ILE A 127 -3.88 8.92 -0.10
C ILE A 127 -3.33 8.21 -1.34
N ILE A 128 -3.19 6.88 -1.24
CA ILE A 128 -2.97 5.97 -2.36
C ILE A 128 -4.14 5.00 -2.44
N PHE A 129 -4.74 4.92 -3.63
CA PHE A 129 -5.74 3.92 -3.96
C PHE A 129 -5.06 2.59 -4.36
N PRO A 130 -5.22 1.49 -3.59
CA PRO A 130 -4.71 0.17 -3.95
C PRO A 130 -5.55 -0.49 -5.05
N PHE A 131 -4.89 -1.35 -5.84
CA PHE A 131 -5.54 -2.33 -6.70
C PHE A 131 -6.61 -1.77 -7.65
N ILE A 132 -6.38 -0.54 -8.13
CA ILE A 132 -7.21 0.09 -9.15
C ILE A 132 -7.03 -0.63 -10.48
N GLN A 133 -8.15 -0.98 -11.11
CA GLN A 133 -8.16 -1.65 -12.40
C GLN A 133 -7.95 -0.69 -13.57
N ASP A 134 -8.63 0.45 -13.58
CA ASP A 134 -8.73 1.35 -14.72
C ASP A 134 -9.10 2.79 -14.27
N HIS A 135 -9.14 3.73 -15.21
CA HIS A 135 -9.45 5.13 -14.93
C HIS A 135 -10.87 5.33 -14.38
N ALA A 136 -11.84 4.52 -14.80
CA ALA A 136 -13.23 4.66 -14.36
C ALA A 136 -13.34 4.30 -12.87
N GLU A 137 -12.64 3.25 -12.44
CA GLU A 137 -12.53 2.91 -11.02
C GLU A 137 -11.78 3.99 -10.24
N PHE A 138 -10.67 4.51 -10.77
CA PHE A 138 -9.93 5.61 -10.15
C PHE A 138 -10.81 6.84 -9.94
N ASP A 139 -11.49 7.32 -11.00
CA ASP A 139 -12.30 8.54 -10.94
C ASP A 139 -13.49 8.37 -9.98
N TYR A 140 -14.09 7.18 -9.90
CA TYR A 140 -15.12 6.90 -8.91
C TYR A 140 -14.63 7.19 -7.49
N PHE A 141 -13.49 6.64 -7.08
CA PHE A 141 -12.95 6.86 -5.73
C PHE A 141 -12.41 8.28 -5.53
N ALA A 142 -11.78 8.87 -6.55
CA ALA A 142 -11.37 10.26 -6.53
C ALA A 142 -12.58 11.20 -6.33
N SER A 143 -13.74 10.88 -6.93
CA SER A 143 -14.98 11.64 -6.74
C SER A 143 -15.48 11.62 -5.29
N LEU A 144 -15.24 10.52 -4.56
CA LEU A 144 -15.58 10.44 -3.14
C LEU A 144 -14.67 11.35 -2.30
N LEU A 145 -13.37 11.38 -2.61
CA LEU A 145 -12.44 12.32 -1.97
C LEU A 145 -12.81 13.78 -2.26
N ARG A 146 -13.25 14.09 -3.49
CA ARG A 146 -13.75 15.43 -3.84
C ARG A 146 -15.02 15.79 -3.06
N LYS A 147 -15.97 14.85 -2.91
CA LYS A 147 -17.22 15.05 -2.14
C LYS A 147 -16.96 15.32 -0.66
N MET A 148 -16.00 14.61 -0.07
CA MET A 148 -15.58 14.84 1.32
C MET A 148 -14.62 16.03 1.48
N GLN A 149 -14.31 16.75 0.40
CA GLN A 149 -13.38 17.88 0.38
C GLN A 149 -12.00 17.53 0.97
N TRP A 150 -11.48 16.35 0.60
CA TRP A 150 -10.15 15.91 1.02
C TRP A 150 -9.10 17.00 0.74
N PRO A 151 -8.39 17.52 1.77
CA PRO A 151 -7.58 18.73 1.63
C PRO A 151 -6.22 18.47 0.98
N ASN A 152 -5.79 17.21 0.95
CA ASN A 152 -4.42 16.85 0.60
C ASN A 152 -4.34 16.11 -0.75
N ARG A 153 -3.14 15.65 -1.08
CA ARG A 153 -2.87 14.91 -2.32
C ARG A 153 -3.44 13.48 -2.28
N TYR A 154 -3.73 12.96 -3.46
CA TYR A 154 -4.10 11.57 -3.68
C TYR A 154 -3.48 11.00 -4.97
N GLY A 155 -3.46 9.69 -5.07
CA GLY A 155 -2.78 8.95 -6.13
C GLY A 155 -3.21 7.48 -6.16
N ALA A 156 -2.50 6.67 -6.93
CA ALA A 156 -2.82 5.26 -7.11
C ALA A 156 -1.58 4.36 -7.03
N MET A 157 -1.81 3.13 -6.58
CA MET A 157 -0.85 2.05 -6.74
C MET A 157 -1.09 1.38 -8.09
N LEU A 158 -0.08 1.40 -8.95
CA LEU A 158 -0.08 0.77 -10.26
C LEU A 158 0.27 -0.71 -10.09
N GLU A 159 -0.76 -1.52 -9.85
CA GLU A 159 -0.67 -2.98 -9.59
C GLU A 159 -1.30 -3.81 -10.71
N VAL A 160 -2.31 -3.28 -11.40
CA VAL A 160 -3.03 -3.97 -12.48
C VAL A 160 -2.56 -3.42 -13.82
N PRO A 161 -2.15 -4.26 -14.79
CA PRO A 161 -1.63 -3.80 -16.08
C PRO A 161 -2.54 -2.84 -16.84
N SER A 162 -3.86 -3.00 -16.75
CA SER A 162 -4.83 -2.10 -17.40
C SER A 162 -4.71 -0.66 -16.90
N ALA A 163 -4.46 -0.43 -15.61
CA ALA A 163 -4.28 0.92 -15.06
C ALA A 163 -3.00 1.59 -15.56
N LEU A 164 -1.95 0.81 -15.88
CA LEU A 164 -0.71 1.35 -16.46
C LEU A 164 -0.91 1.87 -17.88
N LEU A 165 -1.88 1.33 -18.62
CA LEU A 165 -2.21 1.78 -19.97
C LEU A 165 -3.09 3.04 -19.98
N GLU A 166 -3.58 3.47 -18.81
CA GLU A 166 -4.50 4.60 -18.65
C GLU A 166 -3.95 5.67 -17.69
N VAL A 167 -2.63 5.73 -17.50
CA VAL A 167 -1.99 6.64 -16.54
C VAL A 167 -2.25 8.11 -16.84
N GLU A 168 -2.40 8.47 -18.12
CA GLU A 168 -2.75 9.84 -18.51
C GLU A 168 -4.12 10.24 -17.96
N GLN A 169 -5.11 9.34 -18.04
CA GLN A 169 -6.47 9.55 -17.56
C GLN A 169 -6.51 9.59 -16.02
N LEU A 170 -5.69 8.78 -15.35
CA LEU A 170 -5.50 8.84 -13.90
C LEU A 170 -4.97 10.23 -13.48
N ILE A 171 -3.94 10.73 -14.16
CA ILE A 171 -3.37 12.07 -13.93
C ILE A 171 -4.42 13.15 -14.19
N SER A 172 -5.16 13.07 -15.30
CA SER A 172 -6.26 13.99 -15.62
C SER A 172 -7.37 13.99 -14.56
N SER A 173 -7.55 12.88 -13.84
CA SER A 173 -8.50 12.74 -12.73
C SER A 173 -7.94 13.24 -11.37
N GLY A 174 -6.73 13.82 -11.39
CA GLY A 174 -6.07 14.44 -10.25
C GLY A 174 -5.06 13.56 -9.51
N ALA A 175 -4.65 12.41 -10.07
CA ALA A 175 -3.56 11.63 -9.49
C ALA A 175 -2.27 12.49 -9.44
N SER A 176 -1.71 12.63 -8.24
CA SER A 176 -0.50 13.42 -7.99
C SER A 176 0.71 12.57 -7.63
N ASN A 177 0.50 11.26 -7.40
CA ASN A 177 1.55 10.28 -7.18
C ASN A 177 1.12 8.90 -7.69
N LEU A 178 1.97 8.22 -8.46
CA LEU A 178 1.72 6.90 -9.01
C LEU A 178 2.80 5.91 -8.57
N VAL A 179 2.40 4.84 -7.88
CA VAL A 179 3.35 3.93 -7.23
C VAL A 179 3.31 2.55 -7.89
N PHE A 180 4.37 2.17 -8.59
CA PHE A 180 4.49 0.84 -9.19
C PHE A 180 4.62 -0.23 -8.10
N GLY A 181 3.56 -1.01 -7.93
CA GLY A 181 3.50 -2.10 -6.94
C GLY A 181 4.05 -3.40 -7.50
N LEU A 182 5.37 -3.57 -7.50
CA LEU A 182 6.04 -4.69 -8.19
C LEU A 182 5.60 -6.08 -7.71
N ASN A 183 5.08 -6.20 -6.48
CA ASN A 183 4.59 -7.48 -5.97
C ASN A 183 3.41 -8.01 -6.81
N ASP A 184 2.39 -7.18 -7.04
CA ASP A 184 1.19 -7.59 -7.79
C ASP A 184 1.37 -7.37 -9.29
N LEU A 185 2.01 -6.27 -9.69
CA LEU A 185 2.22 -5.94 -11.09
C LEU A 185 3.00 -7.02 -11.84
N SER A 186 4.06 -7.56 -11.24
CA SER A 186 4.85 -8.65 -11.86
C SER A 186 4.01 -9.92 -12.06
N CYS A 187 3.22 -10.29 -11.06
CA CYS A 187 2.39 -11.48 -11.09
C CYS A 187 1.29 -11.39 -12.15
N LEU A 188 0.57 -10.26 -12.16
CA LEU A 188 -0.54 -10.02 -13.09
C LEU A 188 -0.06 -9.83 -14.53
N THR A 189 1.12 -9.24 -14.74
CA THR A 189 1.70 -9.08 -16.08
C THR A 189 2.17 -10.41 -16.67
N LEU A 190 2.72 -11.30 -15.84
CA LEU A 190 3.39 -12.53 -16.30
C LEU A 190 2.57 -13.80 -16.09
N GLY A 191 1.43 -13.72 -15.40
CA GLY A 191 0.59 -14.88 -15.09
C GLY A 191 1.27 -15.88 -14.15
N GLN A 192 2.08 -15.39 -13.21
CA GLN A 192 2.83 -16.22 -12.25
C GLN A 192 2.53 -15.81 -10.82
N ASP A 193 2.62 -16.75 -9.88
CA ASP A 193 2.45 -16.44 -8.45
C ASP A 193 3.60 -15.57 -7.91
N ARG A 194 3.35 -14.88 -6.80
CA ARG A 194 4.34 -14.04 -6.12
C ARG A 194 5.56 -14.87 -5.73
N GLY A 195 6.75 -14.28 -5.84
CA GLY A 195 7.84 -14.66 -4.91
C GLY A 195 9.23 -14.78 -5.47
N THR A 196 9.47 -14.63 -6.78
CA THR A 196 10.84 -14.67 -7.31
C THR A 196 11.31 -13.31 -7.79
N ASP A 197 12.61 -13.05 -7.65
CA ASP A 197 13.23 -11.88 -8.27
C ASP A 197 13.15 -11.96 -9.79
N ALA A 198 13.15 -13.18 -10.35
CA ALA A 198 13.10 -13.41 -11.79
C ALA A 198 11.86 -12.77 -12.45
N ILE A 199 10.68 -12.89 -11.83
CA ILE A 199 9.46 -12.26 -12.36
C ILE A 199 9.49 -10.73 -12.26
N LYS A 200 10.12 -10.17 -11.21
CA LYS A 200 10.25 -8.71 -11.02
C LYS A 200 11.35 -8.10 -11.88
N LEU A 201 12.30 -8.90 -12.36
CA LEU A 201 13.35 -8.49 -13.28
C LEU A 201 13.01 -8.79 -14.74
N HIS A 202 11.83 -9.37 -15.00
CA HIS A 202 11.46 -9.80 -16.35
C HIS A 202 11.42 -8.60 -17.32
N PRO A 203 12.04 -8.68 -18.51
CA PRO A 203 12.10 -7.55 -19.44
C PRO A 203 10.73 -7.01 -19.88
N ALA A 204 9.72 -7.89 -20.06
CA ALA A 204 8.38 -7.46 -20.43
C ALA A 204 7.70 -6.57 -19.37
N LEU A 205 7.96 -6.83 -18.09
CA LEU A 205 7.44 -6.01 -17.00
C LEU A 205 8.04 -4.60 -17.06
N TRP A 206 9.36 -4.50 -17.19
CA TRP A 206 10.04 -3.22 -17.28
C TRP A 206 9.71 -2.46 -18.55
N ARG A 207 9.47 -3.16 -19.68
CA ARG A 207 8.95 -2.52 -20.88
C ARG A 207 7.58 -1.88 -20.63
N LEU A 208 6.68 -2.55 -19.91
CA LEU A 208 5.37 -2.00 -19.55
C LEU A 208 5.51 -0.81 -18.59
N ILE A 209 6.36 -0.92 -17.56
CA ILE A 209 6.63 0.18 -16.62
C ILE A 209 7.19 1.39 -17.38
N ASN A 210 8.14 1.19 -18.28
CA ASN A 210 8.79 2.29 -19.00
C ASN A 210 7.86 2.99 -20.00
N LEU A 211 6.88 2.26 -20.56
CA LEU A 211 5.80 2.89 -21.32
C LEU A 211 4.98 3.83 -20.42
N ALA A 212 4.55 3.35 -19.25
CA ALA A 212 3.83 4.19 -18.29
C ALA A 212 4.67 5.39 -17.79
N ILE A 213 5.96 5.19 -17.52
CA ILE A 213 6.86 6.28 -17.10
C ILE A 213 6.94 7.38 -18.16
N ALA A 214 6.97 7.03 -19.44
CA ALA A 214 7.00 8.01 -20.52
C ALA A 214 5.77 8.94 -20.49
N ASP A 215 4.60 8.40 -20.13
CA ASP A 215 3.34 9.15 -20.06
C ASP A 215 3.18 9.92 -18.74
N ILE A 216 3.87 9.51 -17.68
CA ILE A 216 3.84 10.12 -16.34
C ILE A 216 4.88 11.24 -16.17
N SER A 217 6.06 11.07 -16.76
CA SER A 217 7.25 11.88 -16.46
C SER A 217 6.99 13.38 -16.64
N GLY A 218 7.31 14.16 -15.61
CA GLY A 218 7.09 15.61 -15.58
C GLY A 218 5.65 16.06 -15.29
N ARG A 219 4.70 15.14 -15.08
CA ARG A 219 3.29 15.46 -14.82
C ARG A 219 2.85 15.20 -13.37
N CYS A 220 3.35 14.14 -12.75
CA CYS A 220 3.16 13.87 -11.33
C CYS A 220 4.35 13.10 -10.75
N GLU A 221 4.38 12.92 -9.43
CA GLU A 221 5.39 12.09 -8.77
C GLU A 221 5.15 10.61 -9.10
N TYR A 222 6.21 9.82 -9.18
CA TYR A 222 6.09 8.37 -9.30
C TYR A 222 7.24 7.62 -8.66
N GLY A 223 6.92 6.46 -8.09
CA GLY A 223 7.90 5.67 -7.37
C GLY A 223 7.64 4.18 -7.46
N VAL A 224 8.56 3.41 -6.90
CA VAL A 224 8.48 1.94 -6.89
C VAL A 224 8.33 1.44 -5.46
N ALA A 225 7.43 0.49 -5.26
CA ALA A 225 7.22 -0.19 -3.99
C ALA A 225 7.10 -1.70 -4.17
N GLY A 226 7.32 -2.43 -3.07
CA GLY A 226 7.17 -3.88 -3.01
C GLY A 226 8.34 -4.52 -2.26
N LYS A 227 8.38 -5.85 -2.25
CA LYS A 227 9.52 -6.57 -1.69
C LYS A 227 10.68 -6.49 -2.69
N LEU A 228 11.71 -5.72 -2.35
CA LEU A 228 12.89 -5.53 -3.22
C LEU A 228 14.07 -6.31 -2.64
N SER A 229 14.75 -7.10 -3.44
CA SER A 229 16.09 -7.61 -3.15
C SER A 229 17.14 -6.62 -3.64
N SER A 230 18.41 -6.81 -3.29
CA SER A 230 19.51 -5.97 -3.80
C SER A 230 19.55 -5.92 -5.33
N LYS A 231 19.28 -7.04 -6.02
CA LYS A 231 19.25 -7.10 -7.49
C LYS A 231 18.10 -6.29 -8.09
N ILE A 232 16.93 -6.33 -7.46
CA ILE A 232 15.78 -5.52 -7.90
C ILE A 232 16.06 -4.05 -7.64
N LEU A 233 16.67 -3.72 -6.50
CA LEU A 233 17.05 -2.36 -6.15
C LEU A 233 18.03 -1.78 -7.19
N GLU A 234 19.09 -2.51 -7.54
CA GLU A 234 20.04 -2.13 -8.60
C GLU A 234 19.34 -1.89 -9.94
N LYS A 235 18.34 -2.72 -10.29
CA LYS A 235 17.55 -2.52 -11.52
C LYS A 235 16.71 -1.24 -11.45
N VAL A 236 16.04 -0.98 -10.32
CA VAL A 236 15.22 0.23 -10.15
C VAL A 236 16.08 1.50 -10.14
N GLU A 237 17.29 1.43 -9.57
CA GLU A 237 18.25 2.54 -9.57
C GLU A 237 18.78 2.92 -10.95
N GLN A 238 18.67 2.02 -11.93
CA GLN A 238 18.98 2.31 -13.33
C GLN A 238 17.81 2.99 -14.06
N GLU A 239 16.59 2.95 -13.51
CA GLU A 239 15.42 3.60 -14.07
C GLU A 239 15.26 5.01 -13.49
N THR A 240 14.69 5.92 -14.27
CA THR A 240 14.34 7.26 -13.78
C THR A 240 13.05 7.15 -12.99
N VAL A 241 13.12 6.97 -11.67
CA VAL A 241 11.98 7.05 -10.74
C VAL A 241 12.26 8.12 -9.68
N ASP A 242 11.21 8.81 -9.20
CA ASP A 242 11.40 9.91 -8.24
C ASP A 242 11.79 9.41 -6.85
N TYR A 243 11.30 8.22 -6.48
CA TYR A 243 11.63 7.58 -5.20
C TYR A 243 11.45 6.05 -5.20
N ILE A 244 12.09 5.40 -4.23
CA ILE A 244 11.91 3.99 -3.91
C ILE A 244 11.36 3.85 -2.49
N SER A 245 10.26 3.10 -2.33
CA SER A 245 9.64 2.83 -1.03
C SER A 245 10.06 1.47 -0.48
N LEU A 246 10.97 1.47 0.50
CA LEU A 246 11.55 0.28 1.09
C LEU A 246 10.72 -0.21 2.29
N HIS A 247 10.41 -1.51 2.34
CA HIS A 247 9.79 -2.08 3.54
C HIS A 247 10.73 -1.97 4.73
N TYR A 248 10.20 -1.46 5.84
CA TYR A 248 10.95 -1.25 7.07
C TYR A 248 11.68 -2.53 7.54
N GLY A 249 11.01 -3.68 7.53
CA GLY A 249 11.64 -4.97 7.88
C GLY A 249 12.77 -5.44 6.95
N GLN A 250 12.95 -4.83 5.77
CA GLN A 250 14.03 -5.18 4.82
C GLN A 250 15.28 -4.31 4.97
N LEU A 251 15.22 -3.20 5.72
CA LEU A 251 16.34 -2.27 5.82
C LEU A 251 17.65 -2.92 6.28
N PRO A 252 17.67 -3.81 7.30
CA PRO A 252 18.91 -4.43 7.76
C PRO A 252 19.59 -5.31 6.70
N GLU A 253 18.80 -5.89 5.77
CA GLU A 253 19.31 -6.73 4.67
C GLU A 253 19.78 -5.87 3.49
N LEU A 254 19.06 -4.80 3.18
CA LEU A 254 19.29 -3.99 1.98
C LEU A 254 20.33 -2.89 2.15
N MET A 255 20.55 -2.44 3.37
CA MET A 255 21.34 -1.24 3.63
C MET A 255 22.26 -1.44 4.83
N ASN A 256 23.55 -1.16 4.63
CA ASN A 256 24.53 -1.21 5.71
C ASN A 256 24.54 0.10 6.50
N ASN A 257 23.72 0.19 7.56
CA ASN A 257 23.69 1.35 8.46
C ASN A 257 23.58 0.90 9.93
N PRO A 258 24.43 1.40 10.85
CA PRO A 258 24.37 1.05 12.27
C PRO A 258 23.01 1.32 12.93
N ALA A 259 22.26 2.33 12.46
CA ALA A 259 20.94 2.65 12.99
C ALA A 259 19.92 1.51 12.81
N PHE A 260 20.18 0.56 11.90
CA PHE A 260 19.28 -0.56 11.62
C PHE A 260 19.50 -1.77 12.53
N LEU A 261 20.57 -1.79 13.33
CA LEU A 261 20.86 -2.88 14.28
C LEU A 261 19.92 -2.90 15.49
N GLU A 262 19.40 -1.72 15.87
CA GLU A 262 18.53 -1.53 17.05
C GLU A 262 17.08 -1.25 16.66
N MET A 263 16.70 -1.60 15.43
CA MET A 263 15.33 -1.48 14.96
C MET A 263 14.42 -2.47 15.70
N GLU A 264 13.35 -1.93 16.26
CA GLU A 264 12.25 -2.71 16.84
C GLU A 264 11.27 -3.11 15.74
N ASP A 265 10.45 -4.14 15.99
CA ASP A 265 9.36 -4.58 15.09
C ASP A 265 9.78 -4.99 13.67
N VAL A 266 11.06 -5.26 13.40
CA VAL A 266 11.58 -5.69 12.08
C VAL A 266 10.84 -6.91 11.52
N ASN A 267 10.37 -7.80 12.40
CA ASN A 267 9.67 -9.03 12.04
C ASN A 267 8.13 -8.94 12.16
N LEU A 268 7.57 -7.76 12.45
CA LEU A 268 6.14 -7.58 12.73
C LEU A 268 5.25 -8.10 11.60
N VAL A 269 5.52 -7.69 10.36
CA VAL A 269 4.76 -8.14 9.17
C VAL A 269 4.80 -9.65 9.01
N THR A 270 5.95 -10.28 9.25
CA THR A 270 6.11 -11.75 9.15
C THR A 270 5.31 -12.46 10.23
N GLN A 271 5.30 -11.93 11.45
CA GLN A 271 4.52 -12.47 12.57
C GLN A 271 3.01 -12.38 12.30
N ILE A 272 2.52 -11.20 11.85
CA ILE A 272 1.11 -11.00 11.50
C ILE A 272 0.69 -11.96 10.38
N LYS A 273 1.49 -12.09 9.32
CA LYS A 273 1.21 -13.04 8.23
C LYS A 273 1.09 -14.48 8.72
N ARG A 274 2.00 -14.91 9.62
CA ARG A 274 1.95 -16.25 10.22
C ARG A 274 0.66 -16.46 11.00
N GLN A 275 0.25 -15.50 11.83
CA GLN A 275 -1.00 -15.57 12.59
C GLN A 275 -2.23 -15.63 11.68
N THR A 276 -2.31 -14.78 10.66
CA THR A 276 -3.40 -14.82 9.68
C THR A 276 -3.47 -16.17 8.96
N ASN A 277 -2.33 -16.73 8.54
CA ASN A 277 -2.30 -18.03 7.87
C ASN A 277 -2.79 -19.17 8.78
N LEU A 278 -2.47 -19.12 10.08
CA LEU A 278 -3.00 -20.08 11.05
C LEU A 278 -4.52 -19.95 11.20
N ALA A 279 -5.05 -18.72 11.29
CA ALA A 279 -6.49 -18.48 11.37
C ALA A 279 -7.23 -18.96 10.11
N LYS A 280 -6.67 -18.73 8.90
CA LYS A 280 -7.20 -19.27 7.63
C LYS A 280 -7.32 -20.78 7.63
N LEU A 281 -6.33 -21.49 8.19
CA LEU A 281 -6.34 -22.95 8.27
C LEU A 281 -7.42 -23.47 9.22
N SER A 282 -7.71 -22.74 10.31
CA SER A 282 -8.82 -23.09 11.22
C SER A 282 -10.17 -22.94 10.53
N LEU A 283 -10.41 -21.84 9.81
CA LEU A 283 -11.67 -21.61 9.09
C LEU A 283 -11.95 -22.70 8.04
N LYS A 284 -10.92 -23.16 7.31
CA LYS A 284 -11.06 -24.25 6.32
C LYS A 284 -11.42 -25.61 6.93
N ARG A 285 -11.20 -25.82 8.23
CA ARG A 285 -11.56 -27.07 8.93
C ARG A 285 -12.99 -27.08 9.42
N GLU A 286 -13.62 -25.91 9.53
CA GLU A 286 -14.99 -25.73 10.04
C GLU A 286 -16.05 -25.70 8.91
N THR A 287 -15.61 -25.71 7.65
CA THR A 287 -16.41 -25.69 6.41
C THR A 287 -16.23 -26.97 5.63
#